data_AF-I3W1N8-F1
#
_entry.id   AF-I3W1N8-F1
#
_cell.length_a   1.000
_cell.length_b   1.000
_cell.length_c   1.000
_cell.angle_alpha   90.00
_cell.angle_beta   90.00
_cell.angle_gamma   90.00
#
_symmetry.space_group_name_H-M   'P 1'
#
loop_
_entity.id
_entity.type
_entity.pdbx_description
1 polymer ?
#
loop_
_entity_poly.entity_id
_entity_poly.type
_entity_poly.pdbx_seq_one_letter_code
_entity_poly.pdbx_strand_id
1 'polypeptide(L)'
;MSNDTAAPKGITALIYRDSLGTDFSNRGISERVMEVTVIGEGIDPIFEATEQRPAVRLVKNEDFHRDTVVHAEPVAPEGEPAPWYMFGGTFIFSSDARFRRAAGHYGAVPLHDRRE
;
A
#
# COMPACT_ATOMS: atom_id res chain seq x y z
N MET A 1 5.46 -30.43 -7.01
CA MET A 1 5.28 -29.07 -7.55
C MET A 1 5.81 -28.13 -6.50
N SER A 2 6.84 -27.34 -6.80
CA SER A 2 7.53 -26.50 -5.83
C SER A 2 6.60 -25.37 -5.38
N ASN A 3 6.10 -25.44 -4.14
CA ASN A 3 5.54 -24.30 -3.45
C ASN A 3 6.70 -23.39 -3.04
N ASP A 4 7.17 -22.60 -3.99
CA ASP A 4 8.05 -21.48 -3.70
C ASP A 4 7.11 -20.28 -3.47
N THR A 5 6.60 -20.14 -2.25
CA THR A 5 5.89 -18.93 -1.81
C THR A 5 6.91 -17.81 -1.65
N ALA A 6 7.51 -17.41 -2.76
CA ALA A 6 8.43 -16.29 -2.81
C ALA A 6 7.67 -15.02 -2.37
N ALA A 7 8.31 -14.22 -1.50
CA ALA A 7 7.74 -12.97 -1.03
C ALA A 7 7.36 -12.09 -2.23
N PRO A 8 6.20 -11.41 -2.21
CA PRO A 8 5.74 -10.59 -3.32
C PRO A 8 6.77 -9.50 -3.61
N LYS A 9 6.95 -9.17 -4.90
CA LYS A 9 7.95 -8.22 -5.37
C LYS A 9 7.29 -7.00 -6.02
N GLY A 10 7.93 -5.85 -5.91
CA GLY A 10 7.45 -4.61 -6.50
C GLY A 10 8.44 -3.46 -6.43
N ILE A 11 7.94 -2.24 -6.30
CA ILE A 11 8.74 -1.02 -6.11
C ILE A 11 8.60 -0.49 -4.68
N THR A 12 9.56 0.31 -4.23
CA THR A 12 9.50 0.91 -2.90
C THR A 12 8.75 2.25 -2.90
N ALA A 13 8.03 2.53 -1.82
CA ALA A 13 7.43 3.84 -1.54
C ALA A 13 7.58 4.19 -0.06
N LEU A 14 7.75 5.48 0.23
CA LEU A 14 7.83 6.01 1.60
C LEU A 14 6.44 6.27 2.14
N ILE A 15 6.25 6.03 3.43
CA ILE A 15 5.04 6.41 4.18
C ILE A 15 5.25 7.82 4.76
N TYR A 16 4.33 8.72 4.41
CA TYR A 16 4.22 10.07 4.92
C TYR A 16 3.16 10.08 6.02
N ARG A 17 3.57 10.50 7.22
CA ARG A 17 2.75 10.55 8.43
C ARG A 17 2.56 11.99 8.88
N ASP A 18 1.59 12.21 9.76
CA ASP A 18 1.45 13.48 10.46
C ASP A 18 2.72 13.78 11.30
N SER A 19 3.33 14.93 11.05
CA SER A 19 4.51 15.40 11.79
C SER A 19 4.22 15.70 13.27
N LEU A 20 2.95 15.91 13.65
CA LEU A 20 2.56 16.11 15.04
C LEU A 20 2.47 14.80 15.84
N GLY A 21 2.66 13.65 15.18
CA GLY A 21 2.70 12.33 15.81
C GLY A 21 1.32 11.70 16.03
N THR A 22 0.27 12.24 15.42
CA THR A 22 -1.07 11.63 15.47
C THR A 22 -1.12 10.39 14.59
N ASP A 23 -1.61 9.28 15.14
CA ASP A 23 -1.78 8.01 14.43
C ASP A 23 -3.23 7.49 14.61
N PHE A 24 -3.93 7.30 13.49
CA PHE A 24 -5.29 6.75 13.46
C PHE A 24 -5.38 5.38 12.76
N SER A 25 -4.24 4.73 12.53
CA SER A 25 -4.12 3.43 11.85
C SER A 25 -4.61 2.25 12.70
N ASN A 26 -4.86 2.43 14.00
CA ASN A 26 -5.35 1.36 14.89
C ASN A 26 -4.58 0.03 14.73
N ARG A 27 -3.27 0.03 14.99
CA ARG A 27 -2.37 -1.13 14.79
C ARG A 27 -2.13 -1.47 13.31
N GLY A 28 -2.17 -0.46 12.45
CA GLY A 28 -1.86 -0.58 11.03
C GLY A 28 -0.37 -0.84 10.77
N ILE A 29 0.00 -0.93 9.50
CA ILE A 29 1.41 -1.07 9.11
C ILE A 29 2.16 0.26 9.27
N SER A 30 1.45 1.38 9.07
CA SER A 30 2.00 2.73 9.11
C SER A 30 2.41 3.16 10.51
N GLU A 31 1.93 2.52 11.58
CA GLU A 31 2.45 2.69 12.94
C GLU A 31 3.91 2.18 13.08
N ARG A 32 4.28 1.13 12.33
CA ARG A 32 5.49 0.32 12.58
C ARG A 32 6.58 0.47 11.52
N VAL A 33 6.22 0.77 10.27
CA VAL A 33 7.17 0.80 9.14
C VAL A 33 7.16 2.14 8.40
N MET A 34 8.32 2.55 7.89
CA MET A 34 8.48 3.82 7.15
C MET A 34 8.33 3.65 5.64
N GLU A 35 8.38 2.42 5.15
CA GLU A 35 8.37 2.10 3.73
C GLU A 35 7.45 0.91 3.46
N VAL A 36 6.96 0.83 2.23
CA VAL A 36 6.17 -0.30 1.73
C VAL A 36 6.69 -0.76 0.37
N THR A 37 6.38 -2.01 0.05
CA THR A 37 6.60 -2.59 -1.28
C THR A 37 5.27 -2.51 -2.02
N VAL A 38 5.16 -1.59 -2.97
CA VAL A 38 3.97 -1.45 -3.81
C VAL A 38 4.02 -2.55 -4.86
N ILE A 39 2.97 -3.36 -4.92
CA ILE A 39 2.83 -4.47 -5.87
C ILE A 39 1.54 -4.32 -6.68
N GLY A 40 1.43 -5.05 -7.79
CA GLY A 40 0.21 -5.13 -8.59
C GLY A 40 0.45 -4.92 -10.08
N GLU A 41 -0.63 -4.79 -10.82
CA GLU A 41 -0.59 -4.59 -12.27
C GLU A 41 0.15 -3.29 -12.64
N GLY A 42 1.03 -3.38 -13.64
CA GLY A 42 1.84 -2.24 -14.10
C GLY A 42 3.03 -1.88 -13.19
N ILE A 43 3.28 -2.67 -12.14
CA ILE A 43 4.46 -2.54 -11.28
C ILE A 43 5.43 -3.69 -11.55
N ASP A 44 6.68 -3.34 -11.89
CA ASP A 44 7.73 -4.34 -12.12
C ASP A 44 8.15 -5.01 -10.79
N PRO A 45 8.30 -6.36 -10.76
CA PRO A 45 8.67 -7.09 -9.56
C PRO A 45 10.18 -7.00 -9.28
N ILE A 46 10.64 -5.89 -8.68
CA ILE A 46 12.07 -5.63 -8.44
C ILE A 46 12.50 -5.97 -7.02
N PHE A 47 11.87 -5.35 -6.04
CA PHE A 47 12.26 -5.45 -4.64
C PHE A 47 11.30 -6.39 -3.92
N GLU A 48 11.85 -7.36 -3.18
CA GLU A 48 11.07 -8.24 -2.32
C GLU A 48 10.45 -7.47 -1.15
N ALA A 49 9.19 -7.79 -0.84
CA ALA A 49 8.55 -7.36 0.38
C ALA A 49 9.19 -8.05 1.58
N THR A 50 9.32 -7.30 2.67
CA THR A 50 9.88 -7.78 3.94
C THR A 50 9.00 -7.33 5.10
N GLU A 51 9.26 -7.81 6.30
CA GLU A 51 8.55 -7.32 7.50
C GLU A 51 8.75 -5.82 7.73
N GLN A 52 9.92 -5.29 7.38
CA GLN A 52 10.26 -3.87 7.51
C GLN A 52 9.74 -3.02 6.32
N ARG A 53 9.33 -3.68 5.23
CA ARG A 53 8.77 -3.08 4.03
C ARG A 53 7.63 -3.94 3.48
N PRO A 54 6.50 -4.02 4.20
CA PRO A 54 5.40 -4.92 3.88
C PRO A 54 4.78 -4.57 2.53
N ALA A 55 4.13 -5.57 1.92
CA ALA A 55 3.48 -5.40 0.64
C ALA A 55 2.17 -4.62 0.76
N VAL A 56 1.96 -3.68 -0.16
CA VAL A 56 0.69 -2.99 -0.37
C VAL A 56 0.32 -3.07 -1.85
N ARG A 57 -0.98 -3.06 -2.15
CA ARG A 57 -1.49 -2.97 -3.52
C ARG A 57 -2.24 -1.66 -3.72
N LEU A 58 -2.23 -1.14 -4.93
CA LEU A 58 -3.10 -0.03 -5.31
C LEU A 58 -4.48 -0.57 -5.68
N VAL A 59 -5.52 0.03 -5.13
CA VAL A 59 -6.92 -0.26 -5.40
C VAL A 59 -7.54 0.94 -6.09
N LYS A 60 -8.27 0.67 -7.18
CA LYS A 60 -9.01 1.69 -7.94
C LYS A 60 -10.50 1.40 -7.76
N ASN A 61 -11.22 2.33 -7.16
CA ASN A 61 -12.66 2.24 -6.98
C ASN A 61 -13.32 3.24 -7.94
N GLU A 62 -14.09 2.74 -8.91
CA GLU A 62 -14.73 3.56 -9.95
C GLU A 62 -16.12 4.10 -9.54
N ASP A 63 -16.68 3.60 -8.43
CA ASP A 63 -18.08 3.86 -8.06
C ASP A 63 -18.28 4.93 -6.97
N PHE A 64 -17.22 5.60 -6.50
CA PHE A 64 -17.35 6.60 -5.44
C PHE A 64 -17.87 7.93 -6.02
N HIS A 65 -19.20 8.08 -6.06
CA HIS A 65 -19.88 9.27 -6.59
C HIS A 65 -19.50 9.65 -8.04
N ARG A 66 -19.11 8.67 -8.86
CA ARG A 66 -18.63 8.82 -10.26
C ARG A 66 -17.18 9.31 -10.40
N ASP A 67 -16.44 9.43 -9.31
CA ASP A 67 -15.01 9.72 -9.32
C ASP A 67 -14.21 8.43 -9.08
N THR A 68 -13.12 8.25 -9.82
CA THR A 68 -12.16 7.18 -9.56
C THR A 68 -11.30 7.56 -8.36
N VAL A 69 -11.45 6.84 -7.26
CA VAL A 69 -10.59 6.98 -6.08
C VAL A 69 -9.53 5.90 -6.10
N VAL A 70 -8.28 6.29 -5.86
CA VAL A 70 -7.14 5.39 -5.77
C VAL A 70 -6.57 5.44 -4.36
N HIS A 71 -6.45 4.29 -3.71
CA HIS A 71 -5.79 4.14 -2.42
C HIS A 71 -4.83 2.95 -2.46
N ALA A 72 -3.92 2.89 -1.49
CA ALA A 72 -3.09 1.73 -1.23
C ALA A 72 -3.61 0.98 -0.01
N GLU A 73 -3.55 -0.34 -0.01
CA GLU A 73 -3.92 -1.15 1.17
C GLU A 73 -2.95 -2.33 1.36
N PRO A 74 -2.73 -2.79 2.61
CA PRO A 74 -1.93 -3.97 2.89
C PRO A 74 -2.45 -5.21 2.16
N VAL A 75 -1.51 -6.05 1.72
CA VAL A 75 -1.84 -7.39 1.22
C VAL A 75 -1.92 -8.34 2.41
N ALA A 76 -3.10 -8.91 2.65
CA ALA A 76 -3.29 -9.88 3.71
C ALA A 76 -2.52 -11.20 3.41
N PRO A 77 -2.04 -11.91 4.44
CA PRO A 77 -1.48 -13.24 4.27
C PRO A 77 -2.47 -14.19 3.58
N GLU A 78 -1.94 -15.13 2.80
CA GLU A 78 -2.77 -16.13 2.12
C GLU A 78 -3.55 -16.97 3.14
N GLY A 79 -4.87 -17.08 2.94
CA GLY A 79 -5.76 -17.85 3.81
C GLY A 79 -6.36 -17.08 4.99
N GLU A 80 -5.99 -15.81 5.20
CA GLU A 80 -6.63 -14.94 6.18
C GLU A 80 -7.66 -14.01 5.52
N PRO A 81 -8.85 -13.81 6.12
CA PRO A 81 -9.76 -12.78 5.65
C PRO A 81 -9.09 -11.42 5.82
N ALA A 82 -8.89 -10.70 4.70
CA ALA A 82 -8.39 -9.34 4.74
C ALA A 82 -9.41 -8.47 5.51
N PRO A 83 -8.99 -7.76 6.58
CA PRO A 83 -9.89 -6.83 7.25
C PRO A 83 -10.27 -5.71 6.29
N TRP A 84 -11.40 -5.05 6.57
CA TRP A 84 -11.74 -3.85 5.83
C TRP A 84 -10.78 -2.74 6.21
N TYR A 85 -9.88 -2.37 5.30
CA TYR A 85 -8.94 -1.30 5.55
C TYR A 85 -9.58 0.06 5.27
N MET A 86 -9.37 1.00 6.18
CA MET A 86 -9.80 2.38 6.02
C MET A 86 -8.63 3.33 6.08
N PHE A 87 -8.88 4.57 5.64
CA PHE A 87 -7.90 5.63 5.69
C PHE A 87 -7.55 5.99 7.14
N GLY A 88 -6.27 5.84 7.49
CA GLY A 88 -5.72 6.17 8.81
C GLY A 88 -5.02 7.53 8.88
N GLY A 89 -5.07 8.34 7.82
CA GLY A 89 -4.42 9.65 7.76
C GLY A 89 -2.99 9.66 7.22
N THR A 90 -2.49 8.53 6.70
CA THR A 90 -1.12 8.41 6.15
C THR A 90 -1.14 8.24 4.63
N PHE A 91 -0.08 8.64 3.96
CA PHE A 91 0.05 8.55 2.50
C PHE A 91 1.31 7.79 2.11
N ILE A 92 1.34 7.25 0.90
CA ILE A 92 2.56 6.70 0.29
C ILE A 92 2.95 7.47 -0.96
N PHE A 93 4.25 7.61 -1.20
CA PHE A 93 4.77 8.18 -2.44
C PHE A 93 6.11 7.58 -2.84
N SER A 94 6.32 7.50 -4.15
CA SER A 94 7.59 7.17 -4.77
C SER A 94 7.82 8.08 -5.98
N SER A 95 9.06 8.54 -6.16
CA SER A 95 9.47 9.27 -7.37
C SER A 95 9.63 8.36 -8.59
N ASP A 96 9.55 7.05 -8.40
CA ASP A 96 9.58 6.07 -9.48
C ASP A 96 8.41 6.29 -10.44
N ALA A 97 8.72 6.42 -11.73
CA ALA A 97 7.70 6.66 -12.76
C ALA A 97 6.66 5.54 -12.86
N ARG A 98 6.96 4.33 -12.38
CA ARG A 98 6.00 3.21 -12.29
C ARG A 98 4.91 3.46 -11.26
N PHE A 99 5.23 4.12 -10.15
CA PHE A 99 4.27 4.45 -9.11
C PHE A 99 3.14 5.33 -9.65
N ARG A 100 3.48 6.46 -10.30
CA ARG A 100 2.47 7.36 -10.90
C ARG A 100 1.69 6.70 -12.04
N ARG A 101 2.32 5.81 -12.82
CA ARG A 101 1.63 5.08 -13.91
C ARG A 101 0.59 4.13 -13.33
N ALA A 102 0.94 3.38 -12.30
CA ALA A 102 0.02 2.47 -11.63
C ALA A 102 -1.10 3.24 -10.91
N ALA A 103 -0.77 4.33 -10.21
CA ALA A 103 -1.73 5.20 -9.52
C ALA A 103 -2.65 5.98 -10.47
N GLY A 104 -2.27 6.16 -11.73
CA GLY A 104 -3.03 6.94 -12.72
C GLY A 104 -2.96 8.46 -12.51
N HIS A 105 -2.21 8.93 -11.53
CA HIS A 105 -2.01 10.36 -11.25
C HIS A 105 -0.63 10.61 -10.64
N TYR A 106 -0.21 11.88 -10.62
CA TYR A 106 1.00 12.31 -9.95
C TYR A 106 0.66 12.76 -8.53
N GLY A 107 1.42 12.30 -7.54
CA GLY A 107 1.24 12.69 -6.14
C GLY A 107 1.23 11.50 -5.20
N ALA A 108 1.02 11.78 -3.92
CA ALA A 108 0.93 10.76 -2.89
C ALA A 108 -0.44 10.07 -2.94
N VAL A 109 -0.46 8.77 -2.65
CA VAL A 109 -1.66 7.94 -2.61
C VAL A 109 -2.04 7.69 -1.15
N PRO A 110 -3.30 7.84 -0.73
CA PRO A 110 -3.75 7.49 0.61
C PRO A 110 -3.41 6.04 0.96
N LEU A 111 -2.89 5.79 2.16
CA LEU A 111 -2.69 4.44 2.69
C LEU A 111 -3.87 4.10 3.60
N HIS A 112 -4.66 3.12 3.16
CA HIS A 112 -5.71 2.51 3.96
C HIS A 112 -5.10 1.32 4.68
N ASP A 113 -4.66 1.53 5.91
CA ASP A 113 -4.15 0.47 6.77
C ASP A 113 -4.83 0.45 8.15
N ARG A 114 -5.83 1.31 8.36
CA ARG A 114 -6.66 1.27 9.56
C ARG A 114 -7.47 0.00 9.62
N ARG A 115 -7.31 -0.76 10.72
CA ARG A 115 -8.07 -1.99 10.99
C ARG A 115 -9.29 -1.67 11.86
N GLU A 116 -10.45 -2.23 11.55
CA GLU A 116 -11.65 -2.26 12.42
C GLU A 116 -12.20 -3.68 12.55
#